data_AF-A0AAJ6NFQ8-F1
#
_entry.id   AF-A0AAJ6NFQ8-F1
#
_cell.length_a   1.000
_cell.length_b   1.000
_cell.length_c   1.000
_cell.angle_alpha   90.00
_cell.angle_beta   90.00
_cell.angle_gamma   90.00
#
_symmetry.space_group_name_H-M   'P 1'
#
loop_
_entity.id
_entity.type
_entity.pdbx_description
1 polymer ?
#
loop_
_entity_poly.entity_id
_entity_poly.type
_entity_poly.pdbx_seq_one_letter_code
_entity_poly.pdbx_strand_id
1 'polypeptide(L)'
;VSQQDLVQGDIDLSIANNAITTQKLADKAVTKTKLAEQVITDFEAKSRERVLGTANEIEVMTSGTTQDNKGFTVSLSQSIKEKLAKVGIGEVAQGNQGSVMGDKVYKAITTAKTILDKAEGETLLIVEKVESTDLTKNSYKLSIDKDKLAQGTHLSYQANNDVAKQVSLQTGLTFKNGENTTATIGENGEVKINVNTQLNLSSQHLGNTLYGSITGLTHNLATVAERSTAIAKPIISDDGLRKATTLGDSLNLGWNLQTNGTAQDFVQVYDTVNMLNGKGTAVSVENTDGKVSQIKYDVLVD
;
A
#
# COMPACT_ATOMS: atom_id res chain seq x y z
N VAL A 1 -105.26 -101.58 -59.77
CA VAL A 1 -103.92 -101.40 -59.15
C VAL A 1 -103.67 -99.90 -59.03
N SER A 2 -103.03 -99.50 -57.94
CA SER A 2 -102.74 -98.16 -57.38
C SER A 2 -102.07 -97.10 -58.27
N GLN A 3 -101.88 -95.91 -57.65
CA GLN A 3 -101.13 -94.68 -58.03
C GLN A 3 -101.94 -93.67 -58.87
N GLN A 4 -102.02 -92.38 -58.57
CA GLN A 4 -101.46 -91.58 -57.48
C GLN A 4 -102.14 -90.20 -57.55
N ASP A 5 -102.60 -89.68 -56.41
CA ASP A 5 -103.04 -88.30 -56.25
C ASP A 5 -101.83 -87.36 -56.31
N LEU A 6 -101.85 -86.37 -57.21
CA LEU A 6 -101.01 -85.17 -57.08
C LEU A 6 -101.91 -83.94 -57.03
N VAL A 7 -102.02 -83.46 -55.80
CA VAL A 7 -102.76 -82.30 -55.29
C VAL A 7 -102.17 -81.01 -55.85
N GLN A 8 -103.02 -80.11 -56.35
CA GLN A 8 -102.65 -78.74 -56.69
C GLN A 8 -103.25 -77.80 -55.65
N GLY A 9 -102.47 -77.49 -54.62
CA GLY A 9 -102.73 -76.37 -53.70
C GLY A 9 -101.62 -75.33 -53.89
N ASP A 10 -102.00 -74.05 -54.04
CA ASP A 10 -101.05 -72.93 -54.10
C ASP A 10 -100.20 -72.88 -52.83
N ILE A 11 -98.88 -72.83 -53.00
CA ILE A 11 -97.92 -72.68 -51.90
C ILE A 11 -97.56 -71.19 -51.79
N ASP A 12 -97.93 -70.56 -50.69
CA ASP A 12 -97.56 -69.17 -50.39
C ASP A 12 -96.13 -69.11 -49.83
N LEU A 13 -95.19 -68.62 -50.62
CA LEU A 13 -93.76 -68.52 -50.26
C LEU A 13 -93.48 -67.16 -49.59
N SER A 14 -93.79 -67.04 -48.29
CA SER A 14 -93.33 -65.91 -47.48
C SER A 14 -92.07 -66.27 -46.70
N ILE A 15 -91.07 -65.38 -46.71
CA ILE A 15 -89.86 -65.52 -45.91
C ILE A 15 -90.14 -64.88 -44.56
N ALA A 16 -90.04 -65.64 -43.47
CA ALA A 16 -90.29 -65.12 -42.13
C ALA A 16 -89.29 -64.01 -41.76
N ASN A 17 -89.74 -63.10 -40.88
CA ASN A 17 -88.87 -62.04 -40.36
C ASN A 17 -87.64 -62.66 -39.68
N ASN A 18 -86.44 -62.13 -39.97
CA ASN A 18 -85.14 -62.67 -39.54
C ASN A 18 -84.78 -64.07 -40.06
N ALA A 19 -85.48 -64.62 -41.07
CA ALA A 19 -85.13 -65.93 -41.63
C ALA A 19 -83.75 -65.94 -42.31
N ILE A 20 -83.24 -64.77 -42.71
CA ILE A 20 -81.88 -64.56 -43.21
C ILE A 20 -81.03 -63.95 -42.10
N THR A 21 -80.12 -64.76 -41.53
CA THR A 21 -79.14 -64.33 -40.53
C THR A 21 -77.74 -64.34 -41.14
N THR A 22 -76.77 -63.69 -40.48
CA THR A 22 -75.36 -63.68 -40.92
C THR A 22 -74.75 -65.09 -41.02
N GLN A 23 -75.30 -66.08 -40.32
CA GLN A 23 -74.89 -67.50 -40.43
C GLN A 23 -75.41 -68.21 -41.68
N LYS A 24 -76.53 -67.74 -42.25
CA LYS A 24 -77.15 -68.31 -43.46
C LYS A 24 -76.71 -67.60 -44.74
N LEU A 25 -76.04 -66.45 -44.62
CA LEU A 25 -75.37 -65.79 -45.72
C LEU A 25 -73.91 -66.23 -45.73
N ALA A 26 -73.44 -66.83 -46.82
CA ALA A 26 -72.02 -67.09 -47.00
C ALA A 26 -71.24 -65.76 -47.01
N ASP A 27 -69.98 -65.80 -46.63
CA ASP A 27 -69.12 -64.62 -46.64
C ASP A 27 -69.08 -64.01 -48.05
N LYS A 28 -69.26 -62.67 -48.15
CA LYS A 28 -69.43 -61.93 -49.42
C LYS A 28 -70.64 -62.32 -50.29
N ALA A 29 -71.65 -63.01 -49.76
CA ALA A 29 -72.86 -63.34 -50.51
C ALA A 29 -73.62 -62.10 -51.01
N VAL A 30 -73.50 -60.97 -50.29
CA VAL A 30 -74.04 -59.65 -50.66
C VAL A 30 -72.88 -58.79 -51.18
N THR A 31 -72.83 -58.59 -52.49
CA THR A 31 -71.85 -57.72 -53.17
C THR A 31 -72.53 -56.41 -53.56
N LYS A 32 -71.73 -55.37 -53.89
CA LYS A 32 -72.24 -54.09 -54.41
C LYS A 32 -73.18 -54.27 -55.62
N THR A 33 -73.00 -55.32 -56.42
CA THR A 33 -73.85 -55.66 -57.58
C THR A 33 -75.20 -56.28 -57.20
N LYS A 34 -75.31 -56.90 -56.02
CA LYS A 34 -76.54 -57.54 -55.50
C LYS A 34 -77.35 -56.61 -54.60
N LEU A 35 -76.81 -55.45 -54.25
CA LEU A 35 -77.54 -54.37 -53.59
C LEU A 35 -78.09 -53.44 -54.68
N ALA A 36 -79.39 -53.17 -54.66
CA ALA A 36 -79.96 -52.18 -55.56
C ALA A 36 -79.35 -50.80 -55.30
N GLU A 37 -79.32 -49.98 -56.35
CA GLU A 37 -78.79 -48.62 -56.28
C GLU A 37 -79.55 -47.83 -55.19
N GLN A 38 -78.81 -47.06 -54.36
CA GLN A 38 -79.28 -46.26 -53.21
C GLN A 38 -79.46 -46.93 -51.83
N VAL A 39 -79.11 -48.21 -51.65
CA VAL A 39 -79.26 -48.85 -50.32
C VAL A 39 -78.22 -48.38 -49.27
N ILE A 40 -77.08 -47.81 -49.69
CA ILE A 40 -76.03 -47.31 -48.78
C ILE A 40 -75.63 -45.88 -49.17
N THR A 41 -76.49 -44.90 -48.90
CA THR A 41 -76.22 -43.47 -49.18
C THR A 41 -75.56 -42.74 -48.01
N ASP A 42 -75.65 -43.28 -46.78
CA ASP A 42 -75.32 -42.52 -45.56
C ASP A 42 -73.87 -42.71 -45.05
N PHE A 43 -73.15 -43.74 -45.52
CA PHE A 43 -71.80 -44.06 -45.05
C PHE A 43 -70.70 -43.23 -45.75
N GLU A 44 -70.81 -43.01 -47.07
CA GLU A 44 -69.78 -42.29 -47.84
C GLU A 44 -69.77 -40.77 -47.58
N ALA A 45 -70.91 -40.19 -47.17
CA ALA A 45 -71.02 -38.75 -46.95
C ALA A 45 -70.43 -38.25 -45.60
N LYS A 46 -70.22 -39.14 -44.61
CA LYS A 46 -69.84 -38.76 -43.24
C LYS A 46 -68.34 -38.90 -42.92
N SER A 47 -67.55 -39.56 -43.77
CA SER A 47 -66.11 -39.78 -43.55
C SER A 47 -65.19 -38.62 -44.01
N ARG A 48 -65.61 -37.35 -43.85
CA ARG A 48 -64.75 -36.20 -44.18
C ARG A 48 -63.98 -35.72 -42.95
N GLU A 49 -62.71 -36.10 -42.83
CA GLU A 49 -61.79 -35.50 -41.86
C GLU A 49 -61.46 -34.05 -42.24
N ARG A 50 -61.66 -33.12 -41.30
CA ARG A 50 -61.25 -31.72 -41.41
C ARG A 50 -60.01 -31.49 -40.56
N VAL A 51 -58.88 -31.19 -41.20
CA VAL A 51 -57.69 -30.65 -40.52
C VAL A 51 -57.72 -29.13 -40.68
N LEU A 52 -57.85 -28.39 -39.57
CA LEU A 52 -57.87 -26.93 -39.56
C LEU A 52 -56.47 -26.41 -39.20
N GLY A 53 -55.73 -25.88 -40.17
CA GLY A 53 -54.57 -25.01 -39.92
C GLY A 53 -55.02 -23.55 -39.93
N THR A 54 -54.57 -22.73 -38.98
CA THR A 54 -54.75 -21.27 -39.06
C THR A 54 -53.63 -20.69 -39.91
N ALA A 55 -53.97 -19.83 -40.87
CA ALA A 55 -53.07 -19.36 -41.94
C ALA A 55 -51.80 -18.62 -41.46
N ASN A 56 -51.68 -18.30 -40.17
CA ASN A 56 -50.63 -17.42 -39.67
C ASN A 56 -49.42 -18.18 -39.05
N GLU A 57 -49.60 -19.42 -38.61
CA GLU A 57 -48.52 -20.16 -37.90
C GLU A 57 -48.22 -21.52 -38.54
N ILE A 58 -49.25 -22.25 -38.93
CA ILE A 58 -49.14 -23.60 -39.49
C ILE A 58 -49.84 -23.63 -40.85
N GLU A 59 -49.07 -23.95 -41.88
CA GLU A 59 -49.56 -24.17 -43.23
C GLU A 59 -49.90 -25.65 -43.41
N VAL A 60 -51.14 -25.94 -43.79
CA VAL A 60 -51.61 -27.31 -44.08
C VAL A 60 -51.93 -27.40 -45.57
N MET A 61 -51.18 -28.23 -46.29
CA MET A 61 -51.40 -28.50 -47.71
C MET A 61 -51.94 -29.92 -47.89
N THR A 62 -52.99 -30.06 -48.68
CA THR A 62 -53.55 -31.36 -49.08
C THR A 62 -52.89 -31.82 -50.38
N SER A 63 -52.48 -33.09 -50.45
CA SER A 63 -51.99 -33.73 -51.68
C SER A 63 -52.74 -35.04 -51.93
N GLY A 64 -53.15 -35.27 -53.18
CA GLY A 64 -53.95 -36.42 -53.61
C GLY A 64 -55.24 -36.00 -54.35
N THR A 65 -55.47 -36.58 -55.54
CA THR A 65 -56.60 -36.23 -56.44
C THR A 65 -57.76 -37.22 -56.37
N THR A 66 -57.63 -38.30 -55.59
CA THR A 66 -58.66 -39.35 -55.47
C THR A 66 -59.28 -39.36 -54.07
N GLN A 67 -60.59 -39.62 -54.00
CA GLN A 67 -61.35 -39.65 -52.73
C GLN A 67 -60.77 -40.64 -51.70
N ASP A 68 -60.03 -41.66 -52.15
CA ASP A 68 -59.60 -42.78 -51.31
C ASP A 68 -58.21 -42.60 -50.66
N ASN A 69 -57.46 -41.52 -50.95
CA ASN A 69 -56.16 -41.29 -50.33
C ASN A 69 -55.77 -39.80 -50.31
N LYS A 70 -56.13 -39.09 -49.24
CA LYS A 70 -55.72 -37.68 -49.03
C LYS A 70 -54.53 -37.64 -48.07
N GLY A 71 -53.37 -37.25 -48.57
CA GLY A 71 -52.19 -36.94 -47.76
C GLY A 71 -52.24 -35.48 -47.29
N PHE A 72 -51.88 -35.25 -46.02
CA PHE A 72 -51.71 -33.89 -45.49
C PHE A 72 -50.23 -33.63 -45.22
N THR A 73 -49.73 -32.49 -45.69
CA THR A 73 -48.43 -31.97 -45.28
C THR A 73 -48.66 -30.79 -44.35
N VAL A 74 -48.08 -30.88 -43.16
CA VAL A 74 -48.11 -29.82 -42.15
C VAL A 74 -46.73 -29.16 -42.10
N SER A 75 -46.67 -27.85 -42.24
CA SER A 75 -45.44 -27.06 -42.22
C SER A 75 -45.60 -25.81 -41.37
N LEU A 76 -44.51 -25.33 -40.77
CA LEU A 76 -44.50 -24.01 -40.15
C LEU A 76 -44.54 -22.91 -41.23
N SER A 77 -45.19 -21.79 -40.93
CA SER A 77 -45.22 -20.63 -41.83
C SER A 77 -43.82 -20.05 -42.05
N GLN A 78 -43.61 -19.41 -43.20
CA GLN A 78 -42.32 -18.80 -43.54
C GLN A 78 -41.84 -17.81 -42.46
N SER A 79 -42.75 -17.02 -41.88
CA SER A 79 -42.42 -16.08 -40.80
C SER A 79 -41.94 -16.77 -39.51
N ILE A 80 -42.52 -17.93 -39.16
CA ILE A 80 -42.06 -18.74 -38.02
C ILE A 80 -40.73 -19.42 -38.35
N LYS A 81 -40.56 -19.94 -39.57
CA LYS A 81 -39.28 -20.50 -40.03
C LYS A 81 -38.15 -19.46 -39.95
N GLU A 82 -38.41 -18.22 -40.32
CA GLU A 82 -37.42 -17.12 -40.23
C GLU A 82 -37.15 -16.68 -38.79
N LYS A 83 -38.17 -16.65 -37.92
CA LYS A 83 -37.97 -16.42 -36.48
C LYS A 83 -37.15 -17.53 -35.85
N LEU A 84 -37.47 -18.80 -36.14
CA LEU A 84 -36.78 -19.98 -35.64
C LEU A 84 -35.36 -20.09 -36.19
N ALA A 85 -35.13 -19.69 -37.45
CA ALA A 85 -33.80 -19.62 -38.03
C ALA A 85 -32.91 -18.61 -37.28
N LYS A 86 -33.49 -17.54 -36.72
CA LYS A 86 -32.76 -16.56 -35.89
C LYS A 86 -32.53 -17.05 -34.46
N VAL A 87 -33.29 -18.05 -33.99
CA VAL A 87 -33.08 -18.67 -32.67
C VAL A 87 -31.75 -19.44 -32.69
N GLY A 88 -30.74 -18.91 -32.02
CA GLY A 88 -29.44 -19.56 -31.83
C GLY A 88 -28.29 -19.11 -32.74
N ILE A 89 -28.50 -18.21 -33.71
CA ILE A 89 -27.41 -17.79 -34.64
C ILE A 89 -26.94 -16.33 -34.49
N GLY A 90 -27.57 -15.52 -33.63
CA GLY A 90 -27.24 -14.10 -33.54
C GLY A 90 -25.87 -13.82 -32.90
N GLU A 91 -25.07 -12.98 -33.55
CA GLU A 91 -23.93 -12.31 -32.92
C GLU A 91 -24.42 -11.37 -31.80
N VAL A 92 -23.55 -11.04 -30.84
CA VAL A 92 -23.85 -10.02 -29.83
C VAL A 92 -23.47 -8.66 -30.44
N ALA A 93 -24.46 -7.92 -30.94
CA ALA A 93 -24.28 -6.60 -31.56
C ALA A 93 -25.40 -5.63 -31.15
N GLN A 94 -25.11 -4.33 -31.17
CA GLN A 94 -26.07 -3.28 -30.84
C GLN A 94 -27.28 -3.34 -31.79
N GLY A 95 -28.50 -3.46 -31.23
CA GLY A 95 -29.74 -3.52 -32.01
C GLY A 95 -30.34 -4.92 -32.21
N ASN A 96 -29.66 -5.99 -31.81
CA ASN A 96 -30.23 -7.34 -31.85
C ASN A 96 -31.31 -7.54 -30.75
N GLN A 97 -32.53 -7.93 -31.15
CA GLN A 97 -33.67 -8.12 -30.24
C GLN A 97 -34.27 -9.54 -30.23
N GLY A 98 -33.60 -10.52 -30.88
CA GLY A 98 -34.13 -11.86 -31.13
C GLY A 98 -33.52 -12.98 -30.26
N SER A 99 -32.34 -13.49 -30.65
CA SER A 99 -31.67 -14.59 -29.98
C SER A 99 -30.16 -14.54 -30.24
N VAL A 100 -29.36 -14.85 -29.23
CA VAL A 100 -27.89 -14.87 -29.25
C VAL A 100 -27.40 -16.29 -28.94
N MET A 101 -26.25 -16.69 -29.48
CA MET A 101 -25.64 -17.97 -29.14
C MET A 101 -25.08 -17.93 -27.71
N GLY A 102 -25.46 -18.90 -26.86
CA GLY A 102 -25.01 -18.98 -25.46
C GLY A 102 -23.49 -18.98 -25.31
N ASP A 103 -22.77 -19.70 -26.16
CA ASP A 103 -21.29 -19.72 -26.18
C ASP A 103 -20.68 -18.35 -26.52
N LYS A 104 -21.30 -17.56 -27.40
CA LYS A 104 -20.83 -16.22 -27.76
C LYS A 104 -20.99 -15.25 -26.59
N VAL A 105 -22.15 -15.29 -25.92
CA VAL A 105 -22.41 -14.51 -24.70
C VAL A 105 -21.44 -14.91 -23.60
N TYR A 106 -21.25 -16.21 -23.38
CA TYR A 106 -20.31 -16.75 -22.40
C TYR A 106 -18.86 -16.32 -22.69
N LYS A 107 -18.40 -16.39 -23.94
CA LYS A 107 -17.07 -15.91 -24.36
C LYS A 107 -16.91 -14.40 -24.18
N ALA A 108 -17.91 -13.60 -24.57
CA ALA A 108 -17.87 -12.15 -24.38
C ALA A 108 -17.77 -11.79 -22.88
N ILE A 109 -18.54 -12.46 -22.03
CA ILE A 109 -18.51 -12.27 -20.57
C ILE A 109 -17.18 -12.75 -19.97
N THR A 110 -16.67 -13.90 -20.37
CA THR A 110 -15.40 -14.43 -19.85
C THR A 110 -14.20 -13.60 -20.29
N THR A 111 -14.22 -13.05 -21.50
CA THR A 111 -13.16 -12.15 -22.03
C THR A 111 -13.25 -10.75 -21.44
N ALA A 112 -14.43 -10.29 -21.02
CA ALA A 112 -14.60 -9.01 -20.32
C ALA A 112 -14.04 -9.00 -18.89
N LYS A 113 -13.54 -10.12 -18.38
CA LYS A 113 -12.87 -10.18 -17.08
C LYS A 113 -11.53 -9.42 -17.16
N THR A 114 -11.44 -8.30 -16.45
CA THR A 114 -10.16 -7.63 -16.20
C THR A 114 -9.21 -8.58 -15.49
N ILE A 115 -7.94 -8.56 -15.87
CA ILE A 115 -6.84 -9.23 -15.15
C ILE A 115 -5.97 -8.13 -14.54
N LEU A 116 -5.59 -8.29 -13.28
CA LEU A 116 -4.70 -7.38 -12.58
C LEU A 116 -3.63 -8.19 -11.89
N ASP A 117 -2.44 -8.17 -12.46
CA ASP A 117 -1.27 -8.89 -11.97
C ASP A 117 -0.14 -7.90 -11.66
N LYS A 118 0.77 -8.32 -10.79
CA LYS A 118 2.04 -7.63 -10.54
C LYS A 118 3.17 -8.34 -11.29
N ALA A 119 4.23 -7.62 -11.60
CA ALA A 119 5.41 -8.21 -12.22
C ALA A 119 6.00 -9.34 -11.37
N GLU A 120 6.65 -10.31 -12.01
CA GLU A 120 7.31 -11.40 -11.31
C GLU A 120 8.38 -10.86 -10.35
N GLY A 121 8.33 -11.30 -9.09
CA GLY A 121 9.23 -10.81 -8.03
C GLY A 121 8.84 -9.46 -7.39
N GLU A 122 7.79 -8.78 -7.87
CA GLU A 122 7.29 -7.56 -7.25
C GLU A 122 6.67 -7.86 -5.87
N THR A 123 7.08 -7.13 -4.83
CA THR A 123 6.64 -7.35 -3.45
C THR A 123 6.05 -6.11 -2.79
N LEU A 124 6.25 -4.92 -3.35
CA LEU A 124 5.73 -3.67 -2.83
C LEU A 124 4.22 -3.54 -3.09
N LEU A 125 3.76 -4.01 -4.24
CA LEU A 125 2.35 -4.05 -4.61
C LEU A 125 1.69 -5.34 -4.10
N ILE A 126 0.57 -5.16 -3.41
CA ILE A 126 -0.33 -6.24 -2.98
C ILE A 126 -1.60 -6.12 -3.82
N VAL A 127 -1.93 -7.21 -4.52
CA VAL A 127 -3.15 -7.33 -5.32
C VAL A 127 -3.96 -8.46 -4.74
N GLU A 128 -5.10 -8.11 -4.15
CA GLU A 128 -6.07 -9.09 -3.65
C GLU A 128 -7.25 -9.13 -4.62
N LYS A 129 -7.41 -10.28 -5.29
CA LYS A 129 -8.61 -10.54 -6.08
C LYS A 129 -9.79 -10.71 -5.15
N VAL A 130 -10.84 -9.92 -5.36
CA VAL A 130 -12.13 -10.12 -4.69
C VAL A 130 -13.02 -10.85 -5.68
N GLU A 131 -13.21 -12.15 -5.46
CA GLU A 131 -14.11 -12.97 -6.28
C GLU A 131 -15.53 -12.39 -6.20
N SER A 132 -16.12 -12.10 -7.36
CA SER A 132 -17.54 -11.76 -7.48
C SER A 132 -18.32 -13.02 -7.84
N THR A 133 -19.42 -13.26 -7.14
CA THR A 133 -20.39 -14.30 -7.50
C THR A 133 -21.38 -13.83 -8.57
N ASP A 134 -21.40 -12.53 -8.88
CA ASP A 134 -22.24 -11.91 -9.89
C ASP A 134 -21.43 -11.57 -11.16
N LEU A 135 -22.09 -11.62 -12.33
CA LEU A 135 -21.56 -11.37 -13.68
C LEU A 135 -21.12 -9.90 -13.91
N THR A 136 -21.20 -9.05 -12.88
CA THR A 136 -21.25 -7.60 -13.07
C THR A 136 -19.94 -6.85 -12.88
N LYS A 137 -18.89 -7.43 -12.27
CA LYS A 137 -17.47 -6.98 -12.32
C LYS A 137 -16.57 -7.86 -11.42
N ASN A 138 -15.34 -8.16 -11.85
CA ASN A 138 -14.27 -8.51 -10.91
C ASN A 138 -13.88 -7.25 -10.12
N SER A 139 -13.78 -7.34 -8.80
CA SER A 139 -13.25 -6.24 -7.97
C SER A 139 -11.86 -6.59 -7.49
N TYR A 140 -10.95 -5.62 -7.50
CA TYR A 140 -9.56 -5.79 -7.05
C TYR A 140 -9.27 -4.78 -5.96
N LYS A 141 -8.65 -5.23 -4.87
CA LYS A 141 -8.11 -4.33 -3.86
C LYS A 141 -6.61 -4.21 -4.09
N LEU A 142 -6.17 -2.96 -4.28
CA LEU A 142 -4.76 -2.60 -4.41
C LEU A 142 -4.29 -1.94 -3.14
N SER A 143 -3.16 -2.40 -2.63
CA SER A 143 -2.45 -1.78 -1.52
C SER A 143 -0.95 -1.81 -1.76
N ILE A 144 -0.25 -0.97 -1.00
CA ILE A 144 1.21 -0.94 -0.93
C ILE A 144 1.62 -1.53 0.41
N ASP A 145 2.57 -2.46 0.39
CA ASP A 145 3.25 -2.94 1.58
C ASP A 145 4.13 -1.81 2.15
N LYS A 146 3.64 -1.19 3.23
CA LYS A 146 4.32 -0.04 3.85
C LYS A 146 5.64 -0.42 4.52
N ASP A 147 5.78 -1.65 5.00
CA ASP A 147 7.01 -2.12 5.62
C ASP A 147 8.08 -2.32 4.56
N LYS A 148 7.72 -2.96 3.44
CA LYS A 148 8.61 -3.08 2.27
C LYS A 148 8.95 -1.72 1.68
N LEU A 149 8.01 -0.78 1.64
CA LEU A 149 8.27 0.60 1.22
C LEU A 149 9.31 1.27 2.12
N ALA A 150 9.14 1.17 3.43
CA ALA A 150 10.05 1.78 4.40
C ALA A 150 11.45 1.14 4.41
N GLN A 151 11.54 -0.16 4.14
CA GLN A 151 12.82 -0.88 3.98
C GLN A 151 13.53 -0.50 2.68
N GLY A 152 12.79 -0.38 1.57
CA GLY A 152 13.35 -0.09 0.24
C GLY A 152 13.68 1.39 0.02
N THR A 153 13.01 2.30 0.72
CA THR A 153 13.22 3.76 0.57
C THR A 153 14.33 4.24 1.51
N HIS A 154 15.29 4.98 0.97
CA HIS A 154 16.47 5.43 1.70
C HIS A 154 16.59 6.96 1.73
N LEU A 155 17.03 7.50 2.87
CA LEU A 155 17.47 8.88 3.05
C LEU A 155 18.99 8.96 2.91
N SER A 156 19.46 9.80 1.99
CA SER A 156 20.89 10.12 1.85
C SER A 156 21.29 11.23 2.83
N TYR A 157 22.45 11.09 3.48
CA TYR A 157 22.98 12.08 4.43
C TYR A 157 24.50 12.18 4.37
N GLN A 158 25.05 13.35 4.76
CA GLN A 158 26.48 13.63 4.76
C GLN A 158 26.85 14.51 5.95
N ALA A 159 28.05 14.32 6.49
CA ALA A 159 28.64 15.20 7.48
C ALA A 159 29.73 16.04 6.80
N ASN A 160 29.73 17.36 6.99
CA ASN A 160 30.83 18.24 6.54
C ASN A 160 31.23 18.08 5.06
N ASN A 161 30.26 17.87 4.16
CA ASN A 161 30.50 17.61 2.73
C ASN A 161 31.34 16.36 2.43
N ASP A 162 31.39 15.40 3.36
CA ASP A 162 31.96 14.07 3.16
C ASP A 162 31.09 13.23 2.19
N VAL A 163 31.56 12.03 1.86
CA VAL A 163 30.86 11.06 1.03
C VAL A 163 29.47 10.77 1.61
N ALA A 164 28.45 10.89 0.75
CA ALA A 164 27.07 10.61 1.11
C ALA A 164 26.90 9.14 1.57
N LYS A 165 26.21 8.96 2.68
CA LYS A 165 25.78 7.68 3.25
C LYS A 165 24.26 7.57 3.10
N GLN A 166 23.72 6.37 3.30
CA GLN A 166 22.29 6.12 3.23
C GLN A 166 21.78 5.39 4.47
N VAL A 167 20.51 5.62 4.80
CA VAL A 167 19.77 4.86 5.81
C VAL A 167 18.34 4.64 5.33
N SER A 168 17.74 3.48 5.61
CA SER A 168 16.36 3.22 5.24
C SER A 168 15.39 4.03 6.11
N LEU A 169 14.18 4.29 5.63
CA LEU A 169 13.12 4.91 6.45
C LEU A 169 12.75 4.04 7.64
N GLN A 170 12.85 2.70 7.52
CA GLN A 170 12.60 1.79 8.63
C GLN A 170 13.67 1.87 9.72
N THR A 171 14.95 2.01 9.36
CA THR A 171 16.03 2.15 10.35
C THR A 171 16.07 3.56 10.96
N GLY A 172 15.85 4.59 10.15
CA GLY A 172 15.90 5.99 10.60
C GLY A 172 17.29 6.48 11.01
N LEU A 173 17.40 7.77 11.34
CA LEU A 173 18.65 8.38 11.82
C LEU A 173 18.84 8.12 13.32
N THR A 174 20.05 7.71 13.72
CA THR A 174 20.43 7.58 15.13
C THR A 174 21.39 8.70 15.52
N PHE A 175 21.04 9.48 16.54
CA PHE A 175 21.91 10.49 17.14
C PHE A 175 22.51 9.94 18.42
N LYS A 176 23.83 10.07 18.60
CA LYS A 176 24.55 9.56 19.76
C LYS A 176 25.25 10.70 20.47
N ASN A 177 25.45 10.54 21.77
CA ASN A 177 26.31 11.44 22.52
C ASN A 177 27.74 11.36 21.99
N GLY A 178 28.39 12.52 21.85
CA GLY A 178 29.83 12.62 21.67
C GLY A 178 30.54 12.72 23.02
N GLU A 179 31.85 12.91 23.00
CA GLU A 179 32.65 13.08 24.22
C GLU A 179 32.20 14.29 25.05
N ASN A 180 31.95 15.42 24.37
CA ASN A 180 31.61 16.71 24.97
C ASN A 180 30.20 17.21 24.62
N THR A 181 29.41 16.37 23.95
CA THR A 181 28.08 16.72 23.52
C THR A 181 27.08 15.62 23.83
N THR A 182 25.86 16.00 24.16
CA THR A 182 24.72 15.08 24.25
C THR A 182 23.72 15.37 23.16
N ALA A 183 23.09 14.32 22.65
CA ALA A 183 21.97 14.41 21.71
C ALA A 183 20.70 13.96 22.41
N THR A 184 19.63 14.76 22.32
CA THR A 184 18.29 14.37 22.78
C THR A 184 17.28 14.49 21.65
N ILE A 185 16.26 13.62 21.68
CA ILE A 185 15.22 13.54 20.65
C ILE A 185 13.87 13.71 21.34
N GLY A 186 13.13 14.74 20.94
CA GLY A 186 11.76 15.03 21.39
C GLY A 186 10.70 14.49 20.44
N GLU A 187 9.45 14.87 20.69
CA GLU A 187 8.33 14.57 19.80
C GLU A 187 8.56 15.13 18.38
N ASN A 188 7.95 14.50 17.38
CA ASN A 188 8.04 14.89 15.96
C ASN A 188 9.47 14.98 15.40
N GLY A 189 10.45 14.37 16.07
CA GLY A 189 11.85 14.37 15.64
C GLY A 189 12.61 15.66 15.96
N GLU A 190 12.20 16.44 16.97
CA GLU A 190 12.99 17.58 17.45
C GLU A 190 14.34 17.08 17.99
N VAL A 191 15.44 17.41 17.33
CA VAL A 191 16.80 17.05 17.76
C VAL A 191 17.46 18.23 18.46
N LYS A 192 17.90 18.03 19.70
CA LYS A 192 18.74 18.99 20.44
C LYS A 192 20.12 18.42 20.64
N ILE A 193 21.14 19.22 20.30
CA ILE A 193 22.54 18.92 20.60
C ILE A 193 23.00 19.90 21.67
N ASN A 194 23.36 19.38 22.84
CA ASN A 194 23.82 20.18 23.97
C ASN A 194 25.31 19.94 24.19
N VAL A 195 25.98 20.94 24.77
CA VAL A 195 27.35 20.80 25.29
C VAL A 195 27.27 20.30 26.73
N ASN A 196 28.17 19.38 27.08
CA ASN A 196 28.23 18.84 28.44
C ASN A 196 28.58 19.94 29.45
N THR A 197 28.06 19.85 30.68
CA THR A 197 28.39 20.78 31.76
C THR A 197 29.86 20.73 32.18
N GLN A 198 30.51 19.58 31.93
CA GLN A 198 31.94 19.38 32.07
C GLN A 198 32.50 18.93 30.72
N LEU A 199 33.55 19.60 30.27
CA LEU A 199 34.25 19.25 29.05
C LEU A 199 35.42 18.34 29.37
N ASN A 200 35.45 17.17 28.75
CA ASN A 200 36.65 16.36 28.67
C ASN A 200 37.56 16.89 27.56
N LEU A 201 38.65 17.53 27.98
CA LEU A 201 39.70 18.05 27.09
C LEU A 201 40.96 17.16 27.12
N SER A 202 40.86 15.94 27.65
CA SER A 202 42.02 15.05 27.84
C SER A 202 42.62 14.54 26.52
N SER A 203 41.80 14.36 25.49
CA SER A 203 42.27 14.00 24.15
C SER A 203 43.03 15.13 23.44
N GLN A 204 42.97 16.34 23.99
CA GLN A 204 43.56 17.55 23.44
C GLN A 204 44.81 17.97 24.20
N HIS A 205 45.60 17.08 24.82
CA HIS A 205 46.89 17.48 25.41
C HIS A 205 48.06 16.55 25.05
N LEU A 206 49.27 17.10 25.02
CA LEU A 206 50.52 16.34 25.06
C LEU A 206 51.20 16.61 26.41
N GLY A 207 51.10 15.66 27.34
CA GLY A 207 51.50 15.87 28.73
C GLY A 207 50.64 16.95 29.40
N ASN A 208 51.27 17.96 30.00
CA ASN A 208 50.56 19.02 30.73
C ASN A 208 50.07 20.16 29.82
N THR A 209 50.31 20.06 28.51
CA THR A 209 50.05 21.12 27.54
C THR A 209 48.83 20.76 26.70
N LEU A 210 47.75 21.52 26.86
CA LEU A 210 46.61 21.48 25.96
C LEU A 210 47.05 21.91 24.54
N TYR A 211 46.76 21.09 23.54
CA TYR A 211 46.85 21.42 22.12
C TYR A 211 45.95 22.60 21.80
N GLY A 212 46.59 23.75 21.58
CA GLY A 212 45.93 25.02 21.29
C GLY A 212 45.81 25.93 22.51
N SER A 213 45.85 27.23 22.26
CA SER A 213 45.57 28.26 23.27
C SER A 213 44.07 28.34 23.54
N ILE A 214 43.65 28.40 24.81
CA ILE A 214 42.30 28.85 25.16
C ILE A 214 42.26 30.37 24.90
N THR A 215 41.80 30.76 23.71
CA THR A 215 41.65 32.16 23.31
C THR A 215 40.27 32.71 23.70
N GLY A 216 40.14 34.04 23.80
CA GLY A 216 38.85 34.68 24.09
C GLY A 216 38.51 34.77 25.59
N LEU A 217 39.44 34.38 26.47
CA LEU A 217 39.34 34.71 27.89
C LEU A 217 39.54 36.22 28.09
N THR A 218 38.72 36.81 28.93
CA THR A 218 38.88 38.20 29.38
C THR A 218 39.81 38.24 30.58
N HIS A 219 40.67 39.26 30.65
CA HIS A 219 41.44 39.54 31.87
C HIS A 219 40.48 39.77 33.05
N ASN A 220 40.79 39.13 34.19
CA ASN A 220 40.03 39.32 35.42
C ASN A 220 40.62 40.45 36.28
N LEU A 221 41.87 40.84 36.01
CA LEU A 221 42.56 41.94 36.64
C LEU A 221 42.73 43.10 35.66
N ALA A 222 42.63 44.32 36.17
CA ALA A 222 42.96 45.50 35.39
C ALA A 222 44.46 45.48 35.04
N THR A 223 44.78 45.83 33.79
CA THR A 223 46.17 46.01 33.37
C THR A 223 46.73 47.25 34.07
N VAL A 224 47.86 47.10 34.76
CA VAL A 224 48.60 48.23 35.33
C VAL A 224 49.50 48.78 34.22
N ALA A 225 49.01 49.77 33.48
CA ALA A 225 49.68 50.27 32.27
C ALA A 225 50.87 51.21 32.56
N GLU A 226 50.90 51.82 33.74
CA GLU A 226 51.96 52.73 34.18
C GLU A 226 52.49 52.33 35.56
N ARG A 227 53.78 52.58 35.81
CA ARG A 227 54.38 52.29 37.13
C ARG A 227 53.68 53.11 38.21
N SER A 228 53.11 52.43 39.19
CA SER A 228 52.50 53.05 40.38
C SER A 228 53.36 52.80 41.61
N THR A 229 53.30 53.69 42.61
CA THR A 229 53.97 53.49 43.90
C THR A 229 53.17 52.61 44.86
N ALA A 230 51.88 52.40 44.59
CA ALA A 230 51.05 51.42 45.27
C ALA A 230 49.77 51.11 44.47
N ILE A 231 49.25 49.90 44.63
CA ILE A 231 47.98 49.45 44.07
C ILE A 231 47.14 48.82 45.19
N ALA A 232 45.83 49.11 45.22
CA ALA A 232 44.89 48.46 46.14
C ALA A 232 44.63 47.02 45.69
N LYS A 233 44.39 46.11 46.65
CA LYS A 233 44.00 44.74 46.33
C LYS A 233 42.75 44.75 45.42
N PRO A 234 42.78 44.05 44.26
CA PRO A 234 41.62 43.92 43.40
C PRO A 234 40.41 43.34 44.15
N ILE A 235 39.24 43.95 43.96
CA ILE A 235 37.97 43.43 44.47
C ILE A 235 37.35 42.57 43.36
N ILE A 236 37.25 41.27 43.60
CA ILE A 236 36.72 40.29 42.65
C ILE A 236 35.45 39.69 43.26
N SER A 237 34.38 39.58 42.47
CA SER A 237 33.15 38.91 42.92
C SER A 237 33.37 37.41 43.10
N ASP A 238 32.49 36.74 43.86
CA ASP A 238 32.54 35.28 44.03
C ASP A 238 32.45 34.51 42.70
N ASP A 239 31.72 35.06 41.73
CA ASP A 239 31.69 34.53 40.36
C ASP A 239 33.04 34.73 39.65
N GLY A 240 33.64 35.92 39.79
CA GLY A 240 34.95 36.23 39.24
C GLY A 240 36.07 35.32 39.77
N LEU A 241 35.98 34.89 41.04
CA LEU A 241 36.94 33.95 41.64
C LEU A 241 36.91 32.54 41.01
N ARG A 242 35.85 32.20 40.26
CA ARG A 242 35.71 30.92 39.56
C ARG A 242 36.09 31.00 38.08
N LYS A 243 36.49 32.17 37.59
CA LYS A 243 36.92 32.37 36.20
C LYS A 243 38.37 31.93 36.02
N ALA A 244 38.68 31.43 34.82
CA ALA A 244 40.05 31.13 34.45
C ALA A 244 40.87 32.42 34.36
N THR A 245 42.09 32.41 34.93
CA THR A 245 43.03 33.53 34.79
C THR A 245 43.76 33.48 33.47
N THR A 246 44.02 34.64 32.89
CA THR A 246 44.89 34.80 31.73
C THR A 246 46.36 34.94 32.15
N LEU A 247 47.29 34.73 31.21
CA LEU A 247 48.71 35.06 31.46
C LEU A 247 48.90 36.54 31.80
N GLY A 248 48.10 37.43 31.18
CA GLY A 248 48.12 38.85 31.50
C GLY A 248 47.71 39.14 32.95
N ASP A 249 46.77 38.38 33.52
CA ASP A 249 46.43 38.51 34.94
C ASP A 249 47.64 38.15 35.82
N SER A 250 48.33 37.05 35.51
CA SER A 250 49.50 36.59 36.26
C SER A 250 50.69 37.55 36.19
N LEU A 251 50.93 38.18 35.03
CA LEU A 251 52.02 39.15 34.84
C LEU A 251 51.71 40.53 35.47
N ASN A 252 50.45 40.80 35.81
CA ASN A 252 50.04 42.03 36.49
C ASN A 252 49.93 41.89 38.02
N LEU A 253 50.31 40.73 38.59
CA LEU A 253 50.38 40.54 40.03
C LEU A 253 51.61 41.25 40.63
N GLY A 254 51.50 41.64 41.90
CA GLY A 254 52.58 42.32 42.60
C GLY A 254 52.26 42.61 44.07
N TRP A 255 53.14 43.36 44.73
CA TRP A 255 53.00 43.78 46.12
C TRP A 255 53.48 45.22 46.32
N ASN A 256 52.93 45.91 47.34
CA ASN A 256 53.31 47.28 47.66
C ASN A 256 54.55 47.30 48.55
N LEU A 257 55.63 47.93 48.09
CA LEU A 257 56.80 48.26 48.89
C LEU A 257 56.58 49.57 49.62
N GLN A 258 56.82 49.56 50.94
CA GLN A 258 56.71 50.74 51.78
C GLN A 258 57.97 50.94 52.62
N THR A 259 58.29 52.19 52.90
CA THR A 259 59.29 52.56 53.91
C THR A 259 58.59 53.39 54.96
N ASN A 260 58.63 52.93 56.22
CA ASN A 260 57.99 53.60 57.36
C ASN A 260 56.52 53.96 57.09
N GLY A 261 55.77 53.05 56.46
CA GLY A 261 54.35 53.22 56.13
C GLY A 261 54.06 54.08 54.88
N THR A 262 55.09 54.64 54.24
CA THR A 262 54.94 55.43 53.00
C THR A 262 55.17 54.54 51.78
N ALA A 263 54.21 54.52 50.85
CA ALA A 263 54.31 53.82 49.57
C ALA A 263 55.53 54.29 48.76
N GLN A 264 56.37 53.33 48.36
CA GLN A 264 57.57 53.58 47.56
C GLN A 264 57.41 53.01 46.15
N ASP A 265 56.88 51.79 46.04
CA ASP A 265 56.77 51.11 44.75
C ASP A 265 55.68 50.03 44.76
N PHE A 266 55.10 49.73 43.59
CA PHE A 266 54.35 48.50 43.37
C PHE A 266 55.23 47.54 42.57
N VAL A 267 55.77 46.53 43.26
CA VAL A 267 56.71 45.57 42.69
C VAL A 267 55.94 44.44 42.00
N GLN A 268 56.03 44.37 40.67
CA GLN A 268 55.36 43.36 39.84
C GLN A 268 56.19 42.08 39.68
N VAL A 269 55.57 41.02 39.16
CA VAL A 269 56.30 39.80 38.78
C VAL A 269 57.39 40.16 37.76
N TYR A 270 58.61 39.67 37.98
CA TYR A 270 59.84 39.99 37.23
C TYR A 270 60.50 41.35 37.52
N ASP A 271 59.95 42.19 38.41
CA ASP A 271 60.69 43.35 38.92
C ASP A 271 61.86 42.93 39.82
N THR A 272 62.87 43.79 39.91
CA THR A 272 64.06 43.58 40.76
C THR A 272 64.06 44.56 41.93
N VAL A 273 64.14 44.05 43.16
CA VAL A 273 64.40 44.86 44.35
C VAL A 273 65.89 44.81 44.65
N ASN A 274 66.56 45.96 44.59
CA ASN A 274 67.99 46.09 44.87
C ASN A 274 68.20 46.78 46.22
N MET A 275 68.85 46.09 47.17
CA MET A 275 69.19 46.64 48.48
C MET A 275 70.62 47.17 48.44
N LEU A 276 70.81 48.45 48.78
CA LEU A 276 72.12 49.12 48.73
C LEU A 276 72.72 49.27 50.13
N ASN A 277 74.05 49.23 50.21
CA ASN A 277 74.77 49.59 51.43
C ASN A 277 74.51 51.07 51.79
N GLY A 278 74.35 51.32 53.09
CA GLY A 278 74.24 52.67 53.64
C GLY A 278 75.57 53.21 54.11
N LYS A 279 75.58 54.47 54.57
CA LYS A 279 76.75 55.05 55.24
C LYS A 279 76.89 54.42 56.64
N GLY A 280 77.97 53.66 56.86
CA GLY A 280 78.21 52.95 58.12
C GLY A 280 77.37 51.69 58.31
N THR A 281 76.65 51.25 57.27
CA THR A 281 75.85 50.02 57.31
C THR A 281 76.05 49.20 56.04
N ALA A 282 76.22 47.89 56.19
CA ALA A 282 76.23 46.95 55.09
C ALA A 282 74.93 46.14 55.10
N VAL A 283 74.40 45.84 53.91
CA VAL A 283 73.29 44.91 53.74
C VAL A 283 73.78 43.67 52.99
N SER A 284 73.43 42.50 53.48
CA SER A 284 73.63 41.25 52.76
C SER A 284 72.32 40.48 52.70
N VAL A 285 72.15 39.72 51.62
CA VAL A 285 71.00 38.83 51.44
C VAL A 285 71.52 37.42 51.24
N GLU A 286 71.05 36.50 52.09
CA GLU A 286 71.37 35.08 51.98
C GLU A 286 70.08 34.29 51.76
N ASN A 287 70.10 33.32 50.85
CA ASN A 287 69.00 32.41 50.60
C ASN A 287 69.57 31.02 50.33
N THR A 288 69.60 30.19 51.37
CA THR A 288 70.22 28.86 51.32
C THR A 288 69.23 27.76 50.95
N ASP A 289 67.92 27.99 51.10
CA ASP A 289 66.87 27.00 50.90
C ASP A 289 65.99 27.23 49.65
N GLY A 290 66.22 28.33 48.93
CA GLY A 290 65.46 28.74 47.75
C GLY A 290 64.04 29.25 48.06
N LYS A 291 63.70 29.45 49.35
CA LYS A 291 62.34 29.81 49.80
C LYS A 291 62.33 31.07 50.65
N VAL A 292 63.28 31.23 51.55
CA VAL A 292 63.35 32.38 52.47
C VAL A 292 64.63 33.16 52.22
N SER A 293 64.47 34.43 51.86
CA SER A 293 65.60 35.36 51.78
C SER A 293 65.80 36.04 53.13
N GLN A 294 66.97 35.85 53.73
CA GLN A 294 67.38 36.50 54.98
C GLN A 294 68.13 37.78 54.64
N ILE A 295 67.59 38.92 55.08
CA ILE A 295 68.20 40.23 54.89
C ILE A 295 68.90 40.61 56.18
N LYS A 296 70.23 40.74 56.14
CA LYS A 296 71.06 41.12 57.28
C LYS A 296 71.53 42.56 57.11
N TYR A 297 71.43 43.32 58.21
CA TYR A 297 71.97 44.66 58.31
C TYR A 297 73.08 44.67 59.35
N ASP A 298 74.30 44.97 58.92
CA ASP A 298 75.48 45.07 59.78
C ASP A 298 75.86 46.55 59.97
N VAL A 299 76.25 46.90 61.18
CA VAL A 299 76.90 48.20 61.45
C VAL A 299 78.39 48.03 61.19
N LEU A 300 78.93 48.85 60.31
CA LEU A 300 80.37 48.91 60.07
C LEU A 300 81.00 49.69 61.21
N VAL A 301 81.91 49.04 61.93
CA VAL A 301 82.77 49.69 62.92
C VAL A 301 84.12 49.96 62.28
N ASP A 302 84.63 51.18 62.46
CA ASP A 302 85.96 51.60 62.01
C ASP A 302 87.08 50.93 62.82
#